data_AF-A0A135L1F0-F1
#
_entry.id   AF-A0A135L1F0-F1
#
_cell.length_a   1.000
_cell.length_b   1.000
_cell.length_c   1.000
_cell.angle_alpha   90.00
_cell.angle_beta   90.00
_cell.angle_gamma   90.00
#
_symmetry.space_group_name_H-M   'P 1'
#
loop_
_entity.id
_entity.type
_entity.pdbx_description
1 polymer ?
#
loop_
_entity_poly.entity_id
_entity_poly.type
_entity_poly.pdbx_seq_one_letter_code
_entity_poly.pdbx_strand_id
1 'polypeptide(L)'
;MNINPYQLFTLIVFFESSTAIAVGTGSGAKQAAWIAILIGMFAGIPLFLLYHYLYQKFPEKPLISYSQMILGKYLGWLIGIIYVLYFIYIASRDLRDFGSLVGVTLLGNTPLLIVNMFMIVSVAYAIGKGIEELGRLAEFFFIPTIILSTVFITAFLYFSKVIEWNRLLPFLGDGWKSVLTTAFPLTFTFPFGEMIVFTMILPNLSQKKMALKTGLAGMVFSGLLISSVLVLEIMVLGTYEIQNSLFPLIQTVGLIHIDFLTRLDAIAVIILLFGVFLKFRFFIMQLFLEQQICLK
;
A
#
# COMPACT_ATOMS: atom_id res chain seq x y z
N MET A 1 -20.83 9.38 11.80
CA MET A 1 -20.08 8.95 10.60
C MET A 1 -19.26 7.76 11.00
N ASN A 2 -19.64 6.56 10.55
CA ASN A 2 -18.96 5.35 10.99
C ASN A 2 -18.56 4.47 9.81
N ILE A 3 -17.32 4.00 9.80
CA ILE A 3 -16.82 2.99 8.87
C ILE A 3 -17.22 1.62 9.43
N ASN A 4 -17.66 0.70 8.57
CA ASN A 4 -17.93 -0.68 8.99
C ASN A 4 -16.65 -1.56 8.91
N PRO A 5 -16.60 -2.74 9.58
CA PRO A 5 -15.43 -3.61 9.54
C PRO A 5 -15.00 -4.05 8.13
N TYR A 6 -15.93 -4.22 7.19
CA TYR A 6 -15.59 -4.62 5.82
C TYR A 6 -14.94 -3.46 5.03
N GLN A 7 -15.42 -2.24 5.21
CA GLN A 7 -14.80 -1.03 4.67
C GLN A 7 -13.39 -0.81 5.23
N LEU A 8 -13.19 -1.04 6.53
CA LEU A 8 -11.84 -0.98 7.12
C LEU A 8 -10.92 -2.05 6.49
N PHE A 9 -11.41 -3.28 6.34
CA PHE A 9 -10.65 -4.36 5.70
C PHE A 9 -10.22 -3.98 4.28
N THR A 10 -11.16 -3.58 3.43
CA THR A 10 -10.89 -3.22 2.04
C THR A 10 -9.95 -2.03 1.91
N LEU A 11 -10.10 -1.02 2.79
CA LEU A 11 -9.18 0.12 2.86
C LEU A 11 -7.75 -0.32 3.19
N ILE A 12 -7.55 -1.21 4.16
CA ILE A 12 -6.22 -1.72 4.51
C ILE A 12 -5.60 -2.46 3.32
N VAL A 13 -6.39 -3.31 2.65
CA VAL A 13 -5.89 -4.07 1.52
C VAL A 13 -5.42 -3.15 0.39
N PHE A 14 -6.22 -2.17 0.00
CA PHE A 14 -5.78 -1.18 -1.00
C PHE A 14 -4.57 -0.39 -0.50
N PHE A 15 -4.59 0.09 0.75
CA PHE A 15 -3.52 0.92 1.30
C PHE A 15 -2.15 0.23 1.28
N GLU A 16 -2.09 -1.05 1.65
CA GLU A 16 -0.83 -1.78 1.71
C GLU A 16 -0.40 -2.35 0.36
N SER A 17 -1.33 -2.89 -0.43
CA SER A 17 -0.97 -3.65 -1.63
C SER A 17 -0.65 -2.77 -2.85
N SER A 18 -1.34 -1.65 -3.03
CA SER A 18 -1.32 -0.89 -4.29
C SER A 18 0.07 -0.44 -4.73
N THR A 19 0.72 0.41 -3.92
CA THR A 19 2.05 0.92 -4.23
C THR A 19 3.11 -0.17 -4.09
N ALA A 20 2.95 -1.10 -3.15
CA ALA A 20 3.93 -2.16 -2.91
C ALA A 20 4.02 -3.15 -4.08
N ILE A 21 2.88 -3.50 -4.68
CA ILE A 21 2.82 -4.28 -5.92
C ILE A 21 3.35 -3.46 -7.08
N ALA A 22 2.91 -2.20 -7.23
CA ALA A 22 3.33 -1.36 -8.35
C ALA A 22 4.85 -1.29 -8.49
N VAL A 23 5.59 -1.08 -7.39
CA VAL A 23 7.04 -0.87 -7.40
C VAL A 23 7.86 -2.15 -7.16
N GLY A 24 7.21 -3.33 -7.07
CA GLY A 24 7.91 -4.59 -6.81
C GLY A 24 8.64 -4.65 -5.46
N THR A 25 8.00 -4.18 -4.38
CA THR A 25 8.59 -4.21 -3.02
C THR A 25 9.11 -5.60 -2.69
N GLY A 26 10.31 -5.68 -2.10
CA GLY A 26 10.92 -6.96 -1.73
C GLY A 26 11.77 -7.61 -2.83
N SER A 27 11.84 -7.03 -4.04
CA SER A 27 12.66 -7.51 -5.16
C SER A 27 14.15 -7.69 -4.82
N GLY A 28 14.66 -7.00 -3.79
CA GLY A 28 16.03 -7.17 -3.28
C GLY A 28 16.39 -8.60 -2.88
N ALA A 29 15.42 -9.42 -2.46
CA ALA A 29 15.65 -10.83 -2.10
C ALA A 29 15.54 -11.80 -3.30
N LYS A 30 15.47 -11.27 -4.53
CA LYS A 30 15.41 -12.04 -5.78
C LYS A 30 14.29 -13.09 -5.74
N GLN A 31 14.61 -14.38 -5.95
CA GLN A 31 13.64 -15.47 -5.94
C GLN A 31 12.89 -15.61 -4.60
N ALA A 32 13.49 -15.14 -3.51
CA ALA A 32 12.91 -15.16 -2.17
C ALA A 32 12.21 -13.83 -1.79
N ALA A 33 11.96 -12.93 -2.75
CA ALA A 33 11.25 -11.67 -2.52
C ALA A 33 9.91 -11.85 -1.81
N TRP A 34 9.13 -12.83 -2.24
CA TRP A 34 7.83 -13.15 -1.66
C TRP A 34 7.94 -13.63 -0.20
N ILE A 35 9.04 -14.30 0.20
CA ILE A 35 9.34 -14.65 1.60
C ILE A 35 9.66 -13.39 2.40
N ALA A 36 10.45 -12.48 1.83
CA ALA A 36 10.80 -11.21 2.49
C ALA A 36 9.54 -10.37 2.77
N ILE A 37 8.56 -10.36 1.87
CA ILE A 37 7.23 -9.77 2.10
C ILE A 37 6.52 -10.41 3.30
N LEU A 38 6.46 -11.74 3.37
CA LEU A 38 5.79 -12.42 4.48
C LEU A 38 6.48 -12.14 5.81
N ILE A 39 7.81 -12.11 5.84
CA ILE A 39 8.57 -11.77 7.06
C ILE A 39 8.33 -10.31 7.44
N GLY A 40 8.32 -9.37 6.48
CA GLY A 40 7.96 -7.98 6.72
C GLY A 40 6.56 -7.81 7.30
N MET A 41 5.58 -8.56 6.78
CA MET A 41 4.21 -8.61 7.28
C MET A 41 4.16 -9.10 8.72
N PHE A 42 4.80 -10.25 9.02
CA PHE A 42 4.87 -10.79 10.37
C PHE A 42 5.59 -9.86 11.34
N ALA A 43 6.61 -9.13 10.89
CA ALA A 43 7.29 -8.11 11.69
C ALA A 43 6.41 -6.86 11.92
N GLY A 44 5.56 -6.50 10.95
CA GLY A 44 4.62 -5.39 11.04
C GLY A 44 3.43 -5.65 11.98
N ILE A 45 3.02 -6.91 12.17
CA ILE A 45 1.92 -7.28 13.08
C ILE A 45 2.16 -6.80 14.52
N PRO A 46 3.32 -7.07 15.18
CA PRO A 46 3.65 -6.51 16.49
C PRO A 46 3.52 -4.99 16.57
N LEU A 47 3.91 -4.30 15.49
CA LEU A 47 3.82 -2.85 15.41
C LEU A 47 2.36 -2.37 15.32
N PHE A 48 1.52 -3.06 14.53
CA PHE A 48 0.08 -2.79 14.51
C PHE A 48 -0.62 -3.11 15.84
N LEU A 49 -0.18 -4.17 16.54
CA LEU A 49 -0.67 -4.48 17.90
C LEU A 49 -0.35 -3.35 18.88
N LEU A 50 0.85 -2.76 18.78
CA LEU A 50 1.22 -1.57 19.55
C LEU A 50 0.32 -0.38 19.21
N TYR A 51 0.07 -0.12 17.92
CA TYR A 51 -0.84 0.95 17.48
C TYR A 51 -2.26 0.76 18.00
N HIS A 52 -2.77 -0.48 17.94
CA HIS A 52 -4.09 -0.81 18.47
C HIS A 52 -4.14 -0.63 20.00
N TYR A 53 -3.11 -1.04 20.72
CA TYR A 53 -3.02 -0.84 22.17
C TYR A 53 -3.02 0.65 22.54
N LEU A 54 -2.25 1.48 21.83
CA LEU A 54 -2.23 2.92 22.04
C LEU A 54 -3.60 3.54 21.76
N TYR A 55 -4.27 3.12 20.68
CA TYR A 55 -5.65 3.52 20.40
C TYR A 55 -6.61 3.15 21.55
N GLN A 56 -6.52 1.95 22.11
CA GLN A 56 -7.38 1.56 23.25
C GLN A 56 -7.15 2.44 24.49
N LYS A 57 -5.91 2.90 24.72
CA LYS A 57 -5.56 3.80 25.83
C LYS A 57 -5.98 5.24 25.57
N PHE A 58 -5.96 5.69 24.31
CA PHE A 58 -6.23 7.08 23.91
C PHE A 58 -7.23 7.17 22.73
N PRO A 59 -8.47 6.66 22.90
CA PRO A 59 -9.39 6.39 21.78
C PRO A 59 -9.94 7.61 21.04
N GLU A 60 -9.71 8.82 21.56
CA GLU A 60 -10.22 10.08 20.99
C GLU A 60 -9.14 11.15 20.90
N LYS A 61 -7.88 10.78 21.12
CA LYS A 61 -6.75 11.71 21.03
C LYS A 61 -5.89 11.33 19.84
N PRO A 62 -5.48 12.29 19.02
CA PRO A 62 -4.55 12.03 17.93
C PRO A 62 -3.16 11.68 18.47
N LEU A 63 -2.31 11.19 17.58
CA LEU A 63 -0.95 10.73 17.87
C LEU A 63 -0.13 11.80 18.60
N ILE A 64 -0.17 13.04 18.13
CA ILE A 64 0.59 14.14 18.73
C ILE A 64 0.11 14.43 20.15
N SER A 65 -1.22 14.49 20.36
CA SER A 65 -1.78 14.83 21.67
C SER A 65 -1.47 13.78 22.73
N TYR A 66 -1.64 12.48 22.42
CA TYR A 66 -1.29 11.46 23.43
C TYR A 66 0.23 11.31 23.61
N SER A 67 1.04 11.60 22.58
CA SER A 67 2.51 11.61 22.73
C SER A 67 2.96 12.66 23.75
N GLN A 68 2.34 13.85 23.74
CA GLN A 68 2.59 14.89 24.75
C GLN A 68 2.13 14.48 26.15
N MET A 69 1.06 13.70 26.27
CA MET A 69 0.60 13.18 27.57
C MET A 69 1.54 12.12 28.14
N ILE A 70 2.14 11.27 27.29
CA ILE A 70 3.02 10.18 27.73
C ILE A 70 4.43 10.71 28.04
N LEU A 71 4.97 11.56 27.17
CA LEU A 71 6.40 11.95 27.19
C LEU A 71 6.61 13.39 27.67
N GLY A 72 5.54 14.10 28.01
CA GLY A 72 5.56 15.52 28.36
C GLY A 72 5.55 16.44 27.15
N LYS A 73 5.34 17.74 27.42
CA LYS A 73 5.14 18.78 26.39
C LYS A 73 6.26 18.83 25.35
N TYR A 74 7.53 18.84 25.78
CA TYR A 74 8.67 19.04 24.88
C TYR A 74 8.97 17.81 24.01
N LEU A 75 9.10 16.63 24.62
CA LEU A 75 9.42 15.39 23.89
C LEU A 75 8.25 14.94 23.01
N GLY A 76 7.01 15.05 23.51
CA GLY A 76 5.84 14.71 22.70
C GLY A 76 5.64 15.67 21.52
N TRP A 77 5.98 16.95 21.67
CA TRP A 77 5.97 17.91 20.56
C TRP A 77 7.05 17.59 19.52
N LEU A 78 8.27 17.23 19.94
CA LEU A 78 9.33 16.79 19.04
C LEU A 78 8.91 15.55 18.23
N ILE A 79 8.30 14.57 18.89
CA ILE A 79 7.75 13.38 18.23
C ILE A 79 6.65 13.75 17.26
N GLY A 80 5.78 14.69 17.61
CA GLY A 80 4.75 15.18 16.71
C GLY A 80 5.31 15.79 15.43
N ILE A 81 6.39 16.58 15.52
CA ILE A 81 7.08 17.11 14.33
C ILE A 81 7.65 15.97 13.49
N ILE A 82 8.32 15.00 14.11
CA ILE A 82 8.88 13.84 13.40
C ILE A 82 7.78 13.10 12.64
N TYR A 83 6.60 12.92 13.24
CA TYR A 83 5.46 12.29 12.58
C TYR A 83 4.89 13.12 11.44
N VAL A 84 4.76 14.44 11.61
CA VAL A 84 4.32 15.34 10.52
C VAL A 84 5.28 15.25 9.34
N LEU A 85 6.59 15.31 9.58
CA LEU A 85 7.61 15.16 8.54
C LEU A 85 7.56 13.78 7.88
N TYR A 86 7.36 12.72 8.66
CA TYR A 86 7.19 11.36 8.16
C TYR A 86 5.98 11.22 7.24
N PHE A 87 4.81 11.75 7.62
CA PHE A 87 3.61 11.71 6.78
C PHE A 87 3.76 12.56 5.50
N ILE A 88 4.40 13.73 5.59
CA ILE A 88 4.71 14.55 4.40
C ILE A 88 5.65 13.79 3.45
N TYR A 89 6.67 13.14 3.99
CA TYR A 89 7.62 12.35 3.19
C TYR A 89 6.92 11.21 2.46
N ILE A 90 6.11 10.40 3.16
CA ILE A 90 5.41 9.27 2.52
C ILE A 90 4.36 9.77 1.51
N ALA A 91 3.58 10.79 1.84
CA ALA A 91 2.63 11.36 0.88
C ALA A 91 3.35 11.87 -0.38
N SER A 92 4.52 12.50 -0.22
CA SER A 92 5.34 12.97 -1.35
C SER A 92 5.88 11.81 -2.19
N ARG A 93 6.25 10.69 -1.55
CA ARG A 93 6.65 9.46 -2.22
C ARG A 93 5.50 8.88 -3.02
N ASP A 94 4.32 8.71 -2.42
CA ASP A 94 3.14 8.18 -3.12
C ASP A 94 2.74 9.07 -4.31
N LEU A 95 2.84 10.40 -4.16
CA LEU A 95 2.62 11.35 -5.25
C LEU A 95 3.65 11.19 -6.37
N ARG A 96 4.92 10.94 -6.02
CA ARG A 96 5.98 10.68 -7.00
C ARG A 96 5.75 9.36 -7.74
N ASP A 97 5.35 8.31 -7.03
CA ASP A 97 5.05 7.00 -7.60
C ASP A 97 3.85 7.09 -8.55
N PHE A 98 2.79 7.79 -8.15
CA PHE A 98 1.62 8.10 -9.00
C PHE A 98 2.04 8.82 -10.29
N GLY A 99 2.76 9.93 -10.18
CA GLY A 99 3.14 10.73 -11.34
C GLY A 99 4.07 9.97 -12.28
N SER A 100 4.97 9.15 -11.73
CA SER A 100 5.86 8.30 -12.52
C SER A 100 5.09 7.19 -13.24
N LEU A 101 4.11 6.58 -12.57
CA LEU A 101 3.24 5.56 -13.18
C LEU A 101 2.45 6.14 -14.35
N VAL A 102 1.78 7.27 -14.15
CA VAL A 102 1.04 7.96 -15.23
C VAL A 102 1.97 8.42 -16.35
N GLY A 103 3.13 8.97 -16.02
CA GLY A 103 4.11 9.44 -17.01
C GLY A 103 4.60 8.31 -17.91
N VAL A 104 5.00 7.17 -17.33
CA VAL A 104 5.54 6.04 -18.10
C VAL A 104 4.44 5.32 -18.91
N THR A 105 3.21 5.28 -18.42
CA THR A 105 2.16 4.41 -19.00
C THR A 105 1.12 5.14 -19.85
N LEU A 106 0.83 6.42 -19.56
CA LEU A 106 -0.28 7.16 -20.17
C LEU A 106 0.17 8.47 -20.82
N LEU A 107 1.02 9.25 -20.14
CA LEU A 107 1.29 10.65 -20.48
C LEU A 107 2.80 10.97 -20.56
N GLY A 108 3.55 10.22 -21.37
CA GLY A 108 5.02 10.30 -21.46
C GLY A 108 5.60 11.68 -21.79
N ASN A 109 4.84 12.53 -22.47
CA ASN A 109 5.28 13.89 -22.84
C ASN A 109 4.82 14.97 -21.87
N THR A 110 4.03 14.63 -20.84
CA THR A 110 3.49 15.61 -19.89
C THR A 110 4.46 15.81 -18.72
N PRO A 111 4.82 17.06 -18.37
CA PRO A 111 5.64 17.32 -17.19
C PRO A 111 5.04 16.70 -15.92
N LEU A 112 5.88 16.00 -15.15
CA LEU A 112 5.51 15.35 -13.89
C LEU A 112 4.76 16.28 -12.92
N LEU A 113 5.16 17.56 -12.89
CA LEU A 113 4.51 18.59 -12.08
C LEU A 113 3.02 18.72 -12.41
N ILE A 114 2.65 18.71 -13.69
CA ILE A 114 1.26 18.86 -14.13
C ILE A 114 0.43 17.66 -13.68
N VAL A 115 0.93 16.44 -13.89
CA VAL A 115 0.28 15.20 -13.45
C VAL A 115 0.04 15.20 -11.94
N ASN A 116 1.06 15.59 -11.17
CA ASN A 116 0.97 15.65 -9.71
C ASN A 116 0.00 16.75 -9.23
N MET A 117 -0.07 17.88 -9.93
CA MET A 117 -1.05 18.92 -9.60
C MET A 117 -2.49 18.42 -9.76
N PHE A 118 -2.80 17.66 -10.82
CA PHE A 118 -4.13 17.06 -10.98
C PHE A 118 -4.47 16.10 -9.84
N MET A 119 -3.51 15.29 -9.41
CA MET A 119 -3.67 14.40 -8.26
C MET A 119 -3.97 15.19 -6.98
N ILE A 120 -3.18 16.23 -6.68
CA ILE A 120 -3.36 17.09 -5.51
C ILE A 120 -4.73 17.76 -5.52
N VAL A 121 -5.15 18.35 -6.65
CA VAL A 121 -6.46 19.02 -6.76
C VAL A 121 -7.61 18.03 -6.57
N SER A 122 -7.51 16.84 -7.16
CA SER A 122 -8.52 15.79 -7.03
C SER A 122 -8.67 15.34 -5.57
N VAL A 123 -7.54 15.15 -4.88
CA VAL A 123 -7.52 14.76 -3.47
C VAL A 123 -8.02 15.90 -2.58
N ALA A 124 -7.62 17.15 -2.84
CA ALA A 124 -8.09 18.33 -2.12
C ALA A 124 -9.63 18.44 -2.15
N TYR A 125 -10.23 18.22 -3.32
CA TYR A 125 -11.69 18.16 -3.46
C TYR A 125 -12.31 16.98 -2.68
N ALA A 126 -11.69 15.80 -2.75
CA ALA A 126 -12.22 14.59 -2.13
C ALA A 126 -12.12 14.57 -0.60
N ILE A 127 -11.14 15.25 0.01
CA ILE A 127 -10.96 15.28 1.47
C ILE A 127 -12.21 15.76 2.20
N GLY A 128 -12.90 16.77 1.67
CA GLY A 128 -14.14 17.32 2.26
C GLY A 128 -15.31 16.33 2.32
N LYS A 129 -15.24 15.19 1.61
CA LYS A 129 -16.26 14.13 1.65
C LYS A 129 -16.13 13.21 2.87
N GLY A 130 -15.01 13.27 3.59
CA GLY A 130 -14.78 12.52 4.82
C GLY A 130 -14.46 11.03 4.62
N ILE A 131 -14.19 10.36 5.75
CA ILE A 131 -13.63 8.99 5.75
C ILE A 131 -14.64 7.90 5.40
N GLU A 132 -15.93 8.16 5.62
CA GLU A 132 -17.01 7.23 5.29
C GLU A 132 -17.15 7.04 3.77
N GLU A 133 -16.97 8.12 3.01
CA GLU A 133 -16.97 8.05 1.55
C GLU A 133 -15.74 7.30 1.03
N LEU A 134 -14.56 7.55 1.62
CA LEU A 134 -13.35 6.79 1.29
C LEU A 134 -13.54 5.28 1.51
N GLY A 135 -14.14 4.89 2.64
CA GLY A 135 -14.44 3.49 2.95
C GLY A 135 -15.42 2.85 1.98
N ARG A 136 -16.50 3.55 1.61
CA ARG A 136 -17.44 3.07 0.58
C ARG A 136 -16.79 2.92 -0.79
N LEU A 137 -15.89 3.84 -1.15
CA LEU A 137 -15.19 3.79 -2.42
C LEU A 137 -14.28 2.56 -2.48
N ALA A 138 -13.50 2.30 -1.42
CA ALA A 138 -12.69 1.09 -1.31
C ALA A 138 -13.54 -0.19 -1.35
N GLU A 139 -14.63 -0.23 -0.59
CA GLU A 139 -15.57 -1.36 -0.57
C GLU A 139 -16.13 -1.67 -1.96
N PHE A 140 -16.59 -0.64 -2.68
CA PHE A 140 -17.19 -0.79 -4.01
C PHE A 140 -16.21 -1.36 -5.04
N PHE A 141 -14.97 -0.87 -5.04
CA PHE A 141 -13.96 -1.30 -6.02
C PHE A 141 -13.22 -2.59 -5.62
N PHE A 142 -13.42 -3.10 -4.40
CA PHE A 142 -12.65 -4.24 -3.88
C PHE A 142 -12.84 -5.53 -4.67
N ILE A 143 -14.09 -6.01 -4.80
CA ILE A 143 -14.38 -7.28 -5.48
C ILE A 143 -13.97 -7.25 -6.96
N PRO A 144 -14.32 -6.21 -7.76
CA PRO A 144 -13.85 -6.12 -9.14
C PRO A 144 -12.33 -6.12 -9.23
N THR A 145 -11.64 -5.42 -8.33
CA THR A 145 -10.18 -5.36 -8.31
C THR A 145 -9.59 -6.75 -8.09
N ILE A 146 -10.00 -7.47 -7.04
CA ILE A 146 -9.44 -8.79 -6.72
C ILE A 146 -9.70 -9.82 -7.83
N ILE A 147 -10.90 -9.81 -8.42
CA ILE A 147 -11.24 -10.71 -9.53
C ILE A 147 -10.33 -10.39 -10.73
N LEU A 148 -10.18 -9.11 -11.07
CA LEU A 148 -9.42 -8.69 -12.24
C LEU A 148 -7.92 -8.88 -12.06
N SER A 149 -7.36 -8.46 -10.91
CA SER A 149 -5.93 -8.52 -10.63
C SER A 149 -5.42 -9.92 -10.36
N THR A 150 -6.21 -10.77 -9.69
CA THR A 150 -5.71 -12.05 -9.20
C THR A 150 -6.22 -13.22 -10.04
N VAL A 151 -7.49 -13.21 -10.44
CA VAL A 151 -8.06 -14.33 -11.21
C VAL A 151 -7.77 -14.14 -12.70
N PHE A 152 -8.18 -13.02 -13.29
CA PHE A 152 -8.06 -12.82 -14.74
C PHE A 152 -6.61 -12.64 -15.21
N ILE A 153 -5.82 -11.78 -14.57
CA ILE A 153 -4.41 -11.60 -14.95
C ILE A 153 -3.64 -12.93 -14.85
N THR A 154 -3.76 -13.66 -13.74
CA THR A 154 -3.08 -14.96 -13.58
C THR A 154 -3.52 -15.98 -14.64
N ALA A 155 -4.83 -16.08 -14.90
CA ALA A 155 -5.35 -16.98 -15.92
C ALA A 155 -4.80 -16.63 -17.31
N PHE A 156 -4.80 -15.34 -17.68
CA PHE A 156 -4.31 -14.90 -18.97
C PHE A 156 -2.80 -15.05 -19.14
N LEU A 157 -2.01 -14.83 -18.08
CA LEU A 157 -0.57 -15.13 -18.08
C LEU A 157 -0.32 -16.62 -18.32
N TYR A 158 -1.11 -17.49 -17.68
CA TYR A 158 -1.03 -18.93 -17.88
C TYR A 158 -1.36 -19.32 -19.32
N PHE A 159 -2.47 -18.81 -19.88
CA PHE A 159 -2.86 -19.11 -21.26
C PHE A 159 -1.91 -18.53 -22.31
N SER A 160 -1.23 -17.41 -21.99
CA SER A 160 -0.18 -16.83 -22.83
C SER A 160 1.12 -17.64 -22.82
N LYS A 161 1.23 -18.67 -21.96
CA LYS A 161 2.41 -19.55 -21.82
C LYS A 161 3.71 -18.81 -21.49
N VAL A 162 3.61 -17.68 -20.78
CA VAL A 162 4.76 -16.86 -20.35
C VAL A 162 5.28 -17.22 -18.95
N ILE A 163 4.59 -18.13 -18.24
CA ILE A 163 4.96 -18.55 -16.88
C ILE A 163 6.06 -19.62 -16.94
N GLU A 164 7.24 -19.31 -16.40
CA GLU A 164 8.37 -20.22 -16.26
C GLU A 164 8.67 -20.53 -14.78
N TRP A 165 8.22 -21.69 -14.32
CA TRP A 165 8.41 -22.16 -12.93
C TRP A 165 9.86 -22.22 -12.48
N ASN A 166 10.80 -22.52 -13.40
CA ASN A 166 12.22 -22.62 -13.10
C ASN A 166 12.82 -21.30 -12.62
N ARG A 167 12.20 -20.15 -12.92
CA ARG A 167 12.67 -18.83 -12.48
C ARG A 167 12.49 -18.59 -10.97
N LEU A 168 11.67 -19.39 -10.29
CA LEU A 168 11.58 -19.40 -8.82
C LEU A 168 12.76 -20.12 -8.17
N LEU A 169 13.60 -20.83 -8.95
CA LEU A 169 14.75 -21.52 -8.42
C LEU A 169 16.03 -20.64 -8.54
N PRO A 170 16.94 -20.73 -7.57
CA PRO A 170 16.79 -21.40 -6.27
C PRO A 170 15.78 -20.66 -5.37
N PHE A 171 14.95 -21.40 -4.63
CA PHE A 171 13.82 -20.84 -3.86
C PHE A 171 14.22 -19.77 -2.82
N LEU A 172 15.40 -19.91 -2.23
CA LEU A 172 15.93 -18.96 -1.24
C LEU A 172 16.77 -17.83 -1.88
N GLY A 173 16.87 -17.78 -3.21
CA GLY A 173 17.73 -16.85 -3.92
C GLY A 173 19.17 -16.91 -3.43
N ASP A 174 19.68 -15.76 -2.96
CA ASP A 174 21.03 -15.62 -2.39
C ASP A 174 21.12 -16.03 -0.90
N GLY A 175 20.09 -16.66 -0.34
CA GLY A 175 20.05 -17.16 1.02
C GLY A 175 19.39 -16.23 2.05
N TRP A 176 19.28 -16.70 3.30
CA TRP A 176 18.56 -16.00 4.39
C TRP A 176 19.05 -14.59 4.67
N LYS A 177 20.35 -14.31 4.48
CA LYS A 177 20.89 -12.97 4.68
C LYS A 177 20.17 -11.96 3.79
N SER A 178 20.04 -12.27 2.49
CA SER A 178 19.36 -11.41 1.52
C SER A 178 17.87 -11.23 1.86
N VAL A 179 17.22 -12.32 2.26
CA VAL A 179 15.81 -12.29 2.70
C VAL A 179 15.62 -11.36 3.89
N LEU A 180 16.43 -11.50 4.94
CA LEU A 180 16.29 -10.73 6.17
C LEU A 180 16.66 -9.26 5.98
N THR A 181 17.70 -8.94 5.20
CA THR A 181 18.07 -7.54 4.90
C THR A 181 17.09 -6.85 3.96
N THR A 182 16.30 -7.62 3.19
CA THR A 182 15.22 -7.08 2.37
C THR A 182 13.94 -6.90 3.19
N ALA A 183 13.64 -7.87 4.07
CA ALA A 183 12.49 -7.81 4.96
C ALA A 183 12.64 -6.65 5.95
N PHE A 184 13.84 -6.44 6.50
CA PHE A 184 14.13 -5.39 7.46
C PHE A 184 15.33 -4.53 7.01
N PRO A 185 15.22 -3.19 7.03
CA PRO A 185 14.11 -2.39 7.57
C PRO A 185 13.01 -2.03 6.56
N LEU A 186 13.26 -2.22 5.26
CA LEU A 186 12.46 -1.61 4.20
C LEU A 186 11.05 -2.21 4.10
N THR A 187 10.94 -3.52 3.90
CA THR A 187 9.63 -4.18 3.69
C THR A 187 8.75 -4.14 4.96
N PHE A 188 9.38 -4.22 6.13
CA PHE A 188 8.71 -4.02 7.41
C PHE A 188 8.11 -2.62 7.52
N THR A 189 8.87 -1.58 7.14
CA THR A 189 8.42 -0.20 7.25
C THR A 189 7.38 0.14 6.18
N PHE A 190 7.61 -0.31 4.95
CA PHE A 190 6.72 -0.13 3.81
C PHE A 190 6.37 -1.49 3.19
N PRO A 191 5.08 -1.90 3.17
CA PRO A 191 3.89 -1.11 3.55
C PRO A 191 3.43 -1.27 5.00
N PHE A 192 3.90 -2.28 5.74
CA PHE A 192 3.22 -2.72 6.97
C PHE A 192 3.39 -1.76 8.16
N GLY A 193 4.49 -1.03 8.24
CA GLY A 193 4.73 -0.01 9.28
C GLY A 193 3.88 1.24 9.10
N GLU A 194 3.41 1.51 7.88
CA GLU A 194 2.56 2.66 7.57
C GLU A 194 1.15 2.55 8.17
N MET A 195 0.80 1.38 8.73
CA MET A 195 -0.45 1.11 9.43
C MET A 195 -0.73 2.05 10.61
N ILE A 196 0.26 2.83 11.06
CA ILE A 196 0.06 3.91 12.03
C ILE A 196 -1.01 4.91 11.59
N VAL A 197 -1.17 5.14 10.28
CA VAL A 197 -2.22 6.04 9.74
C VAL A 197 -3.63 5.61 10.13
N PHE A 198 -3.86 4.30 10.33
CA PHE A 198 -5.16 3.78 10.71
C PHE A 198 -5.57 4.12 12.15
N THR A 199 -4.64 4.55 13.00
CA THR A 199 -4.96 4.98 14.38
C THR A 199 -6.01 6.09 14.44
N MET A 200 -6.16 6.91 13.38
CA MET A 200 -7.23 7.90 13.25
C MET A 200 -8.57 7.36 12.75
N ILE A 201 -8.58 6.23 12.03
CA ILE A 201 -9.83 5.60 11.58
C ILE A 201 -10.47 4.82 12.71
N LEU A 202 -9.68 4.16 13.56
CA LEU A 202 -10.18 3.29 14.61
C LEU A 202 -11.27 3.92 15.51
N PRO A 203 -11.18 5.21 15.93
CA PRO A 203 -12.24 5.89 16.66
C PRO A 203 -13.59 5.95 15.93
N ASN A 204 -13.56 6.03 14.60
CA ASN A 204 -14.72 6.15 13.71
C ASN A 204 -15.28 4.78 13.25
N LEU A 205 -14.79 3.67 13.81
CA LEU A 205 -15.28 2.33 13.47
C LEU A 205 -16.60 2.05 14.17
N SER A 206 -17.63 1.62 13.42
CA SER A 206 -18.95 1.27 13.97
C SER A 206 -18.88 0.15 15.02
N GLN A 207 -17.99 -0.82 14.81
CA GLN A 207 -17.76 -1.95 15.70
C GLN A 207 -16.32 -1.95 16.21
N LYS A 208 -16.01 -1.06 17.17
CA LYS A 208 -14.65 -0.89 17.74
C LYS A 208 -13.99 -2.20 18.20
N LYS A 209 -14.76 -3.18 18.68
CA LYS A 209 -14.25 -4.52 19.08
C LYS A 209 -13.67 -5.32 17.91
N MET A 210 -14.08 -5.03 16.68
CA MET A 210 -13.59 -5.69 15.47
C MET A 210 -12.34 -5.05 14.89
N ALA A 211 -11.94 -3.86 15.35
CA ALA A 211 -10.79 -3.11 14.87
C ALA A 211 -9.53 -3.99 14.73
N LEU A 212 -9.16 -4.71 15.78
CA LEU A 212 -7.96 -5.54 15.78
C LEU A 212 -8.09 -6.71 14.80
N LYS A 213 -9.18 -7.47 14.89
CA LYS A 213 -9.40 -8.65 14.04
C LYS A 213 -9.43 -8.27 12.56
N THR A 214 -10.16 -7.21 12.23
CA THR A 214 -10.25 -6.67 10.87
C THR A 214 -8.91 -6.13 10.39
N GLY A 215 -8.19 -5.41 11.25
CA GLY A 215 -6.87 -4.88 10.93
C GLY A 215 -5.88 -5.98 10.57
N LEU A 216 -5.77 -6.98 11.44
CA LEU A 216 -4.91 -8.15 11.21
C LEU A 216 -5.35 -8.94 9.96
N ALA A 217 -6.65 -9.14 9.75
CA ALA A 217 -7.15 -9.81 8.56
C ALA A 217 -6.76 -9.05 7.28
N GLY A 218 -6.88 -7.71 7.29
CA GLY A 218 -6.44 -6.85 6.19
C GLY A 218 -4.95 -7.01 5.92
N MET A 219 -4.10 -6.87 6.95
CA MET A 219 -2.65 -7.01 6.82
C MET A 219 -2.21 -8.38 6.28
N VAL A 220 -2.81 -9.45 6.82
CA VAL A 220 -2.50 -10.82 6.38
C VAL A 220 -2.92 -11.02 4.92
N PHE A 221 -4.12 -10.54 4.55
CA PHE A 221 -4.58 -10.62 3.17
C PHE A 221 -3.69 -9.82 2.22
N SER A 222 -3.31 -8.58 2.57
CA SER A 222 -2.38 -7.76 1.78
C SER A 222 -1.04 -8.45 1.59
N GLY A 223 -0.44 -8.98 2.66
CA GLY A 223 0.87 -9.63 2.58
C GLY A 223 0.83 -10.89 1.70
N LEU A 224 -0.22 -11.70 1.80
CA LEU A 224 -0.43 -12.85 0.91
C LEU A 224 -0.67 -12.41 -0.55
N LEU A 225 -1.42 -11.33 -0.76
CA LEU A 225 -1.67 -10.78 -2.09
C LEU A 225 -0.38 -10.27 -2.74
N ILE A 226 0.39 -9.42 -2.05
CA ILE A 226 1.67 -8.89 -2.54
C ILE A 226 2.65 -10.05 -2.80
N SER A 227 2.73 -11.00 -1.87
CA SER A 227 3.60 -12.18 -1.99
C SER A 227 3.23 -13.03 -3.21
N SER A 228 1.94 -13.28 -3.45
CA SER A 228 1.49 -14.06 -4.62
C SER A 228 1.73 -13.35 -5.94
N VAL A 229 1.55 -12.03 -5.99
CA VAL A 229 1.86 -11.24 -7.19
C VAL A 229 3.36 -11.27 -7.49
N LEU A 230 4.24 -11.11 -6.50
CA LEU A 230 5.69 -11.22 -6.72
C LEU A 230 6.12 -12.60 -7.22
N VAL A 231 5.50 -13.67 -6.72
CA VAL A 231 5.75 -15.03 -7.24
C VAL A 231 5.41 -15.10 -8.73
N LEU A 232 4.27 -14.54 -9.14
CA LEU A 232 3.88 -14.48 -10.55
C LEU A 232 4.86 -13.64 -11.38
N GLU A 233 5.23 -12.45 -10.91
CA GLU A 233 6.21 -11.59 -11.58
C GLU A 233 7.55 -12.32 -11.76
N ILE A 234 8.04 -13.02 -10.73
CA ILE A 234 9.31 -13.78 -10.81
C ILE A 234 9.21 -14.88 -11.86
N MET A 235 8.10 -15.61 -11.92
CA MET A 235 7.90 -16.65 -12.92
C MET A 235 7.78 -16.10 -14.35
N VAL A 236 7.31 -14.87 -14.54
CA VAL A 236 7.05 -14.29 -15.86
C VAL A 236 8.19 -13.42 -16.38
N LEU A 237 8.82 -12.62 -15.51
CA LEU A 237 9.90 -11.68 -15.87
C LEU A 237 11.27 -12.16 -15.40
N GLY A 238 11.34 -12.94 -14.33
CA GLY A 238 12.59 -13.24 -13.65
C GLY A 238 13.09 -12.08 -12.78
N THR A 239 14.09 -12.35 -11.95
CA THR A 239 14.51 -11.42 -10.89
C THR A 239 15.27 -10.21 -11.41
N TYR A 240 16.00 -10.34 -12.52
CA TYR A 240 16.73 -9.25 -13.15
C TYR A 240 15.80 -8.15 -13.65
N GLU A 241 14.75 -8.50 -14.40
CA GLU A 241 13.81 -7.54 -14.96
C GLU A 241 12.99 -6.85 -13.85
N ILE A 242 12.56 -7.58 -12.81
CA ILE A 242 11.84 -6.99 -11.67
C ILE A 242 12.70 -5.93 -10.96
N GLN A 243 14.01 -6.18 -10.78
CA GLN A 243 14.90 -5.24 -10.11
C GLN A 243 15.23 -3.99 -10.93
N ASN A 244 15.12 -4.07 -12.26
CA ASN A 244 15.44 -2.97 -13.17
C ASN A 244 14.20 -2.26 -13.74
N SER A 245 13.00 -2.76 -13.44
CA SER A 245 11.74 -2.15 -13.84
C SER A 245 11.22 -1.21 -12.77
N LEU A 246 10.70 -0.04 -13.20
CA LEU A 246 9.98 0.88 -12.31
C LEU A 246 8.62 0.31 -11.88
N PHE A 247 7.97 -0.44 -12.77
CA PHE A 247 6.63 -1.01 -12.54
C PHE A 247 6.55 -2.46 -13.05
N PRO A 248 7.11 -3.45 -12.31
CA PRO A 248 7.20 -4.84 -12.75
C PRO A 248 5.85 -5.46 -13.11
N LEU A 249 4.78 -5.14 -12.36
CA LEU A 249 3.44 -5.67 -12.67
C LEU A 249 2.97 -5.23 -14.06
N ILE A 250 3.22 -3.97 -14.44
CA ILE A 250 2.78 -3.45 -15.74
C ILE A 250 3.52 -4.16 -16.88
N GLN A 251 4.82 -4.41 -16.73
CA GLN A 251 5.58 -5.19 -17.71
C GLN A 251 5.08 -6.64 -17.78
N THR A 252 4.80 -7.26 -16.62
CA THR A 252 4.26 -8.63 -16.52
C THR A 252 2.95 -8.74 -17.28
N VAL A 253 2.00 -7.83 -17.04
CA VAL A 253 0.69 -7.79 -17.70
C VAL A 253 0.82 -7.47 -19.19
N GLY A 254 1.81 -6.65 -19.57
CA GLY A 254 2.11 -6.33 -20.97
C GLY A 254 2.57 -7.52 -21.82
N LEU A 255 3.04 -8.61 -21.18
CA LEU A 255 3.40 -9.86 -21.87
C LEU A 255 2.21 -10.76 -22.16
N ILE A 256 1.01 -10.42 -21.68
CA ILE A 256 -0.20 -11.17 -22.00
C ILE A 256 -0.54 -10.92 -23.47
N HIS A 257 -0.55 -12.00 -24.26
CA HIS A 257 -0.90 -11.95 -25.67
C HIS A 257 -1.96 -13.00 -25.97
N ILE A 258 -3.18 -12.54 -26.20
CA ILE A 258 -4.32 -13.37 -26.60
C ILE A 258 -5.00 -12.67 -27.77
N ASP A 259 -5.33 -13.41 -28.83
CA ASP A 259 -5.74 -12.89 -30.15
C ASP A 259 -6.91 -11.87 -30.14
N PHE A 260 -7.71 -11.81 -29.06
CA PHE A 260 -8.84 -10.88 -28.93
C PHE A 260 -8.64 -9.75 -27.90
N LEU A 261 -7.56 -9.76 -27.11
CA LEU A 261 -7.42 -8.88 -25.95
C LEU A 261 -5.99 -8.35 -25.82
N THR A 262 -5.78 -7.11 -26.26
CA THR A 262 -4.45 -6.55 -26.56
C THR A 262 -3.94 -5.48 -25.58
N ARG A 263 -4.75 -5.04 -24.60
CA ARG A 263 -4.39 -3.95 -23.66
C ARG A 263 -4.85 -4.16 -22.22
N LEU A 264 -4.45 -5.28 -21.63
CA LEU A 264 -4.70 -5.54 -20.19
C LEU A 264 -3.82 -4.69 -19.28
N ASP A 265 -2.69 -4.21 -19.78
CA ASP A 265 -1.80 -3.27 -19.11
C ASP A 265 -2.56 -2.02 -18.64
N ALA A 266 -3.44 -1.47 -19.48
CA ALA A 266 -4.26 -0.30 -19.14
C ALA A 266 -5.19 -0.56 -17.95
N ILE A 267 -5.76 -1.76 -17.86
CA ILE A 267 -6.62 -2.16 -16.74
C ILE A 267 -5.79 -2.24 -15.45
N ALA A 268 -4.62 -2.87 -15.51
CA ALA A 268 -3.71 -2.95 -14.37
C ALA A 268 -3.27 -1.55 -13.89
N VAL A 269 -2.96 -0.65 -14.82
CA VAL A 269 -2.64 0.75 -14.51
C VAL A 269 -3.80 1.44 -13.78
N ILE A 270 -5.04 1.30 -14.25
CA ILE A 270 -6.21 1.91 -13.60
C ILE A 270 -6.39 1.40 -12.16
N ILE A 271 -6.25 0.09 -11.95
CA ILE A 271 -6.33 -0.52 -10.61
C ILE A 271 -5.27 0.05 -9.69
N LEU A 272 -4.01 0.10 -10.15
CA LEU A 272 -2.91 0.63 -9.36
C LEU A 272 -3.11 2.12 -9.04
N LEU A 273 -3.47 2.94 -10.04
CA LEU A 273 -3.72 4.37 -9.85
C LEU A 273 -4.84 4.63 -8.85
N PHE A 274 -5.91 3.84 -8.90
CA PHE A 274 -6.99 3.93 -7.93
C PHE A 274 -6.50 3.64 -6.49
N GLY A 275 -5.70 2.59 -6.35
CA GLY A 275 -5.09 2.23 -5.07
C GLY A 275 -4.15 3.31 -4.52
N VAL A 276 -3.27 3.85 -5.36
CA VAL A 276 -2.39 4.98 -4.98
C VAL A 276 -3.22 6.23 -4.64
N PHE A 277 -4.33 6.46 -5.34
CA PHE A 277 -5.26 7.54 -5.02
C PHE A 277 -5.87 7.41 -3.63
N LEU A 278 -6.37 6.22 -3.27
CA LEU A 278 -6.89 5.97 -1.92
C LEU A 278 -5.81 6.19 -0.86
N LYS A 279 -4.62 5.64 -1.08
CA LYS A 279 -3.49 5.72 -0.15
C LYS A 279 -3.04 7.16 0.09
N PHE A 280 -2.75 7.89 -0.98
CA PHE A 280 -2.31 9.28 -0.92
C PHE A 280 -3.39 10.17 -0.27
N ARG A 281 -4.66 10.01 -0.66
CA ARG A 281 -5.78 10.73 -0.02
C ARG A 281 -5.81 10.48 1.47
N PHE A 282 -5.59 9.24 1.90
CA PHE A 282 -5.64 8.88 3.31
C PHE A 282 -4.50 9.54 4.12
N PHE A 283 -3.27 9.55 3.59
CA PHE A 283 -2.16 10.29 4.23
C PHE A 283 -2.41 11.79 4.32
N ILE A 284 -2.97 12.40 3.28
CA ILE A 284 -3.28 13.83 3.32
C ILE A 284 -4.39 14.11 4.34
N MET A 285 -5.43 13.26 4.42
CA MET A 285 -6.47 13.37 5.45
C MET A 285 -5.89 13.31 6.89
N GLN A 286 -4.93 12.42 7.13
CA GLN A 286 -4.21 12.35 8.41
C GLN A 286 -3.51 13.67 8.74
N LEU A 287 -2.79 14.23 7.77
CA LEU A 287 -2.04 15.47 7.94
C LEU A 287 -2.96 16.65 8.31
N PHE A 288 -4.11 16.78 7.63
CA PHE A 288 -5.09 17.83 7.92
C PHE A 288 -5.67 17.73 9.33
N LEU A 289 -5.96 16.51 9.80
CA LEU A 289 -6.53 16.31 11.14
C LEU A 289 -5.50 16.59 12.25
N GLU A 290 -4.24 16.21 12.07
CA GLU A 290 -3.18 16.51 13.04
C GLU A 290 -2.93 18.03 13.16
N GLN A 291 -2.97 18.77 12.04
CA GLN A 291 -2.77 20.23 12.03
C GLN A 291 -3.86 21.00 12.78
N GLN A 292 -5.14 20.60 12.66
CA GLN A 292 -6.24 21.25 13.37
C GLN A 292 -6.11 21.18 14.89
N ILE A 293 -5.33 20.22 15.39
CA ILE A 293 -5.16 19.95 16.82
C ILE A 293 -3.87 20.59 17.34
N CYS A 294 -2.82 20.71 16.52
CA CYS A 294 -1.62 21.49 16.86
C CYS A 294 -1.86 23.01 16.95
N LEU A 295 -2.88 23.54 16.27
CA LEU A 295 -3.22 24.97 16.25
C LEU A 295 -4.16 25.40 17.40
N LYS A 296 -4.58 24.47 18.26
CA LYS A 296 -5.37 24.73 19.47
C LYS A 296 -4.52 24.55 20.72
#